data_AF-A0A950ZDK5-F1
#
_entry.id   AF-A0A950ZDK5-F1
#
_cell.length_a   1.000
_cell.length_b   1.000
_cell.length_c   1.000
_cell.angle_alpha   90.00
_cell.angle_beta   90.00
_cell.angle_gamma   90.00
#
_symmetry.space_group_name_H-M   'P 1'
#
loop_
_entity.id
_entity.type
_entity.pdbx_description
1 polymer ?
#
loop_
_entity_poly.entity_id
_entity_poly.type
_entity_poly.pdbx_seq_one_letter_code
_entity_poly.pdbx_strand_id
1 'polypeptide(L)'
;MCRWCKGAVSGRRRTFCSDACVHEWRLRSSPSYLRDCVFARDRGVCALCGIDTEAERRRIARMPFGTRMRELRMLQEHGLIHCGRKSWWEADHIMPVVEGGDSNLENLRTLCIPCHRGVTTELRLRRAIR
;
A
#
# COMPACT_ATOMS: atom_id res chain seq x y z
N MET A 1 17.73 25.44 -3.19
CA MET A 1 17.51 24.37 -4.19
C MET A 1 16.39 23.45 -3.70
N CYS A 2 15.46 23.06 -4.58
CA CYS A 2 14.35 22.15 -4.27
C CYS A 2 14.90 20.76 -3.94
N ARG A 3 14.46 20.14 -2.82
CA ARG A 3 14.96 18.81 -2.43
C ARG A 3 14.57 17.69 -3.40
N TRP A 4 13.47 17.86 -4.12
CA TRP A 4 12.99 16.93 -5.14
C TRP A 4 13.65 17.20 -6.49
N CYS A 5 13.12 18.15 -7.28
CA CYS A 5 13.54 18.38 -8.67
C CYS A 5 14.86 19.16 -8.86
N LYS A 6 15.52 19.57 -7.77
CA LYS A 6 16.73 20.40 -7.78
C LYS A 6 16.59 21.79 -8.43
N GLY A 7 15.37 22.21 -8.78
CA GLY A 7 15.08 23.57 -9.27
C GLY A 7 15.23 24.66 -8.20
N ALA A 8 15.14 25.92 -8.64
CA ALA A 8 15.14 27.07 -7.73
C ALA A 8 13.90 27.05 -6.82
N VAL A 9 14.06 27.45 -5.57
CA VAL A 9 12.95 27.67 -4.64
C VAL A 9 12.79 29.18 -4.48
N SER A 10 11.59 29.70 -4.72
CA SER A 10 11.30 31.14 -4.70
C SER A 10 10.16 31.49 -3.74
N GLY A 11 10.00 32.79 -3.46
CA GLY A 11 8.94 33.31 -2.60
C GLY A 11 9.07 32.87 -1.14
N ARG A 12 7.93 32.49 -0.52
CA ARG A 12 7.88 32.03 0.88
C ARG A 12 8.31 30.58 1.09
N ARG A 13 8.45 29.79 0.01
CA ARG A 13 8.87 28.39 0.09
C ARG A 13 10.36 28.30 0.49
N ARG A 14 10.74 27.19 1.13
CA ARG A 14 12.12 26.95 1.62
C ARG A 14 12.70 25.62 1.15
N THR A 15 11.90 24.55 1.15
CA THR A 15 12.38 23.18 0.92
C THR A 15 12.05 22.63 -0.47
N PHE A 16 10.87 22.97 -0.99
CA PHE A 16 10.35 22.47 -2.27
C PHE A 16 9.84 23.63 -3.11
N CYS A 17 9.98 23.56 -4.43
CA CYS A 17 9.53 24.63 -5.32
C CYS A 17 8.01 24.61 -5.59
N SER A 18 7.34 23.47 -5.43
CA SER A 18 5.91 23.30 -5.69
C SER A 18 5.30 22.21 -4.81
N ASP A 19 3.97 22.17 -4.72
CA ASP A 19 3.25 21.10 -4.01
C ASP A 19 3.37 19.75 -4.73
N ALA A 20 3.53 19.75 -6.06
CA ALA A 20 3.88 18.53 -6.81
C ALA A 20 5.23 17.95 -6.35
N CYS A 21 6.24 18.79 -6.13
CA CYS A 21 7.53 18.33 -5.59
C CYS A 21 7.40 17.81 -4.15
N VAL A 22 6.49 18.38 -3.35
CA VAL A 22 6.17 17.85 -2.01
C VAL A 22 5.49 16.49 -2.13
N HIS A 23 4.52 16.35 -3.04
CA HIS A 23 3.79 15.10 -3.29
C HIS A 23 4.76 13.96 -3.67
N GLU A 24 5.58 14.17 -4.70
CA GLU A 24 6.55 13.17 -5.17
C GLU A 24 7.56 12.77 -4.09
N TRP A 25 8.03 13.74 -3.31
CA TRP A 25 8.92 13.46 -2.18
C TRP A 25 8.20 12.64 -1.11
N ARG A 26 6.97 13.00 -0.74
CA ARG A 26 6.19 12.29 0.30
C ARG A 26 5.82 10.88 -0.11
N LEU A 27 5.53 10.62 -1.39
CA LEU A 27 5.30 9.25 -1.89
C LEU A 27 6.50 8.33 -1.61
N ARG A 28 7.72 8.85 -1.66
CA ARG A 28 8.95 8.05 -1.44
C ARG A 28 9.41 8.05 0.02
N SER A 29 9.11 9.10 0.78
CA SER A 29 9.61 9.26 2.15
C SER A 29 8.61 8.90 3.25
N SER A 30 7.31 8.83 2.94
CA SER A 30 6.24 8.62 3.91
C SER A 30 5.34 7.44 3.51
N PRO A 31 5.53 6.26 4.13
CA PRO A 31 4.69 5.09 3.87
C PRO A 31 3.20 5.35 4.12
N SER A 32 2.85 6.12 5.17
CA SER A 32 1.46 6.46 5.45
C SER A 32 0.83 7.31 4.34
N TYR A 33 1.54 8.34 3.87
CA TYR A 33 1.04 9.18 2.78
C TYR A 33 0.88 8.38 1.48
N LEU A 34 1.86 7.52 1.17
CA LEU A 34 1.78 6.60 0.03
C LEU A 34 0.52 5.73 0.13
N ARG A 35 0.27 5.12 1.29
CA ARG A 35 -0.93 4.30 1.51
C ARG A 35 -2.22 5.11 1.38
N ASP A 36 -2.25 6.34 1.87
CA ASP A 36 -3.42 7.21 1.75
C ASP A 36 -3.73 7.53 0.28
N CYS A 37 -2.70 7.83 -0.54
CA CYS A 37 -2.86 8.07 -1.97
C CYS A 37 -3.33 6.82 -2.72
N VAL A 38 -2.75 5.65 -2.43
CA VAL A 38 -3.16 4.37 -3.02
C VAL A 38 -4.60 4.06 -2.64
N PHE A 39 -4.97 4.25 -1.37
CA PHE A 39 -6.33 4.01 -0.90
C PHE A 39 -7.35 4.95 -1.55
N ALA A 40 -7.02 6.23 -1.70
CA ALA A 40 -7.89 7.20 -2.36
C ALA A 40 -8.22 6.80 -3.81
N ARG A 41 -7.26 6.18 -4.51
CA ARG A 41 -7.44 5.68 -5.89
C ARG A 41 -8.17 4.35 -5.93
N ASP A 42 -7.68 3.35 -5.19
CA ASP A 42 -8.07 1.94 -5.35
C ASP A 42 -9.20 1.51 -4.42
N ARG A 43 -9.49 2.31 -3.38
CA ARG A 43 -10.53 2.06 -2.37
C ARG A 43 -10.40 0.71 -1.64
N GLY A 44 -9.20 0.16 -1.56
CA GLY A 44 -8.96 -1.13 -0.89
C GLY A 44 -9.30 -2.37 -1.73
N VAL A 45 -9.54 -2.20 -3.03
CA VAL A 45 -9.82 -3.31 -3.96
C VAL A 45 -8.52 -3.92 -4.46
N CYS A 46 -8.39 -5.23 -4.31
CA CYS A 46 -7.19 -5.95 -4.77
C CYS A 46 -7.07 -5.93 -6.30
N ALA A 47 -5.95 -5.45 -6.81
CA ALA A 47 -5.69 -5.39 -8.25
C ALA A 47 -5.50 -6.76 -8.92
N LEU A 48 -5.21 -7.83 -8.17
CA LEU A 48 -5.02 -9.17 -8.72
C LEU A 48 -6.29 -10.03 -8.69
N CYS A 49 -6.98 -10.09 -7.55
CA CYS A 49 -8.15 -10.97 -7.40
C CYS A 49 -9.49 -10.23 -7.34
N GLY A 50 -9.49 -8.90 -7.31
CA GLY A 50 -10.71 -8.08 -7.30
C GLY A 50 -11.46 -8.02 -5.97
N ILE A 51 -10.98 -8.68 -4.90
CA ILE A 51 -11.65 -8.61 -3.60
C ILE A 51 -11.64 -7.19 -3.03
N ASP A 52 -12.80 -6.69 -2.62
CA ASP A 52 -12.93 -5.44 -1.87
C ASP A 52 -12.69 -5.72 -0.38
N THR A 53 -11.48 -5.43 0.07
CA THR A 53 -11.07 -5.71 1.46
C THR A 53 -11.79 -4.83 2.47
N GLU A 54 -12.23 -3.63 2.09
CA GLU A 54 -12.99 -2.72 2.96
C GLU A 54 -14.47 -3.09 3.04
N ALA A 55 -15.05 -3.64 1.97
CA ALA A 55 -16.37 -4.25 2.02
C ALA A 55 -16.38 -5.46 2.96
N GLU A 56 -15.40 -6.35 2.86
CA GLU A 56 -15.27 -7.50 3.76
C GLU A 56 -15.06 -7.07 5.21
N ARG A 57 -14.18 -6.08 5.44
CA ARG A 57 -13.97 -5.53 6.79
C ARG A 57 -15.25 -4.94 7.37
N ARG A 58 -16.03 -4.21 6.57
CA ARG A 58 -17.33 -3.67 6.98
C ARG A 58 -18.37 -4.76 7.23
N ARG A 59 -18.41 -5.81 6.40
CA ARG A 59 -19.29 -6.97 6.58
C ARG A 59 -19.05 -7.63 7.93
N ILE A 60 -17.78 -7.91 8.25
CA ILE A 60 -17.40 -8.56 9.51
C ILE A 60 -17.59 -7.64 10.71
N ALA A 61 -17.32 -6.34 10.57
CA ALA A 61 -17.52 -5.37 11.64
C ALA A 61 -18.99 -5.30 12.13
N ARG A 62 -19.95 -5.57 11.25
CA ARG A 62 -21.40 -5.59 11.53
C ARG A 62 -21.88 -6.89 12.19
N MET A 63 -21.06 -7.93 12.27
CA MET A 63 -21.44 -9.18 12.91
C MET A 63 -21.55 -9.03 14.44
N PRO A 64 -22.40 -9.84 15.11
CA PRO A 64 -22.42 -9.92 16.57
C PRO A 64 -21.04 -10.24 17.13
N PHE A 65 -20.70 -9.72 18.31
CA PHE A 65 -19.36 -9.80 18.89
C PHE A 65 -18.75 -11.22 18.85
N GLY A 66 -19.48 -12.24 19.31
CA GLY A 66 -18.99 -13.62 19.33
C GLY A 66 -18.65 -14.16 17.93
N THR A 67 -19.56 -13.99 16.97
CA THR A 67 -19.35 -14.39 15.57
C THR A 67 -18.20 -13.61 14.93
N ARG A 68 -18.15 -12.29 15.16
CA ARG A 68 -17.08 -11.42 14.67
C ARG A 68 -15.71 -11.88 15.16
N MET A 69 -15.58 -12.18 16.45
CA MET A 69 -14.29 -12.62 17.02
C MET A 69 -13.85 -13.97 16.47
N ARG A 70 -14.78 -14.90 16.26
CA ARG A 70 -14.50 -16.20 15.64
C ARG A 70 -14.04 -16.04 14.19
N GLU A 71 -14.74 -15.23 13.40
CA GLU A 71 -14.41 -14.97 12.00
C GLU A 71 -13.03 -14.30 11.87
N LEU A 72 -12.76 -13.26 12.66
CA LEU A 72 -11.46 -12.58 12.64
C LEU A 72 -10.31 -13.53 12.97
N ARG A 73 -10.50 -14.41 13.97
CA ARG A 73 -9.50 -15.43 14.33
C ARG A 73 -9.26 -16.39 13.16
N MET A 74 -10.32 -16.90 12.55
CA MET A 74 -10.20 -17.80 11.38
C MET A 74 -9.43 -17.12 10.24
N LEU A 75 -9.78 -15.88 9.89
CA LEU A 75 -9.09 -15.13 8.83
C LEU A 75 -7.61 -14.90 9.16
N GLN A 76 -7.28 -14.65 10.43
CA GLN A 76 -5.90 -14.50 10.89
C GLN A 76 -5.12 -15.81 10.79
N GLU A 77 -5.71 -16.92 11.25
CA GLU A 77 -5.10 -18.27 11.20
C GLU A 77 -4.81 -18.71 9.76
N HIS A 78 -5.70 -18.37 8.82
CA HIS A 78 -5.51 -18.66 7.39
C HIS A 78 -4.64 -17.62 6.68
N GLY A 79 -4.14 -16.60 7.39
CA GLY A 79 -3.27 -15.57 6.82
C GLY A 79 -3.94 -14.68 5.79
N LEU A 80 -5.28 -14.57 5.83
CA LEU A 80 -6.08 -13.72 4.96
C LEU A 80 -6.05 -12.25 5.40
N ILE A 81 -5.83 -12.01 6.70
CA ILE A 81 -5.65 -10.68 7.29
C ILE A 81 -4.44 -10.68 8.24
N HIS A 82 -3.85 -9.52 8.48
CA HIS A 82 -2.76 -9.38 9.45
C HIS A 82 -3.27 -9.36 10.89
N CYS A 83 -2.50 -9.98 11.80
CA CYS A 83 -2.69 -9.76 13.24
C CYS A 83 -2.24 -8.33 13.59
N GLY A 84 -3.06 -7.58 14.33
CA GLY A 84 -2.71 -6.26 14.86
C GLY A 84 -2.71 -5.09 13.85
N ARG A 85 -2.95 -5.33 12.55
CA ARG A 85 -3.12 -4.24 11.57
C ARG A 85 -4.60 -3.97 11.28
N LYS A 86 -4.94 -2.69 11.08
CA LYS A 86 -6.32 -2.26 10.77
C LYS A 86 -6.74 -2.54 9.33
N SER A 87 -5.81 -2.41 8.38
CA SER A 87 -6.06 -2.63 6.95
C SER A 87 -5.86 -4.09 6.56
N TRP A 88 -6.73 -4.60 5.69
CA TRP A 88 -6.68 -5.97 5.17
C TRP A 88 -6.04 -6.04 3.77
N TRP A 89 -5.31 -4.99 3.43
CA TRP A 89 -4.61 -4.82 2.16
C TRP A 89 -3.26 -4.12 2.38
N GLU A 90 -2.37 -4.28 1.41
CA GLU A 90 -1.04 -3.66 1.35
C GLU A 90 -0.88 -2.86 0.05
N ALA A 91 -0.12 -1.77 0.14
CA ALA A 91 0.34 -1.03 -1.04
C ALA A 91 1.58 -1.74 -1.57
N ASP A 92 1.48 -2.25 -2.79
CA ASP A 92 2.50 -3.04 -3.46
C ASP A 92 3.02 -2.32 -4.70
N HIS A 93 4.30 -2.50 -5.00
CA HIS A 93 4.90 -2.01 -6.24
C HIS A 93 4.62 -2.97 -7.39
N ILE A 94 4.11 -2.48 -8.52
CA ILE A 94 3.90 -3.29 -9.74
C ILE A 94 5.25 -3.79 -10.25
N MET A 95 6.21 -2.88 -10.42
CA MET A 95 7.63 -3.19 -10.57
C MET A 95 8.33 -2.93 -9.23
N PRO A 96 8.89 -3.96 -8.57
CA PRO A 96 9.58 -3.80 -7.29
C PRO A 96 10.75 -2.82 -7.37
N VAL A 97 10.98 -2.06 -6.29
CA VAL A 97 12.09 -1.08 -6.21
C VAL A 97 13.45 -1.73 -6.47
N VAL A 98 13.66 -2.94 -5.97
CA VAL A 98 14.91 -3.69 -6.17
C VAL A 98 15.12 -4.14 -7.63
N GLU A 99 14.08 -4.09 -8.45
CA GLU A 99 14.11 -4.37 -9.88
C GLU A 99 14.05 -3.08 -10.72
N GLY A 100 14.22 -1.90 -10.10
CA GLY A 100 14.26 -0.60 -10.78
C GLY A 100 12.95 0.19 -10.75
N GLY A 101 11.92 -0.31 -10.08
CA GLY A 101 10.68 0.44 -9.89
C GLY A 101 10.84 1.63 -8.93
N ASP A 102 9.91 2.58 -9.02
CA ASP A 102 9.83 3.71 -8.08
C ASP A 102 8.52 3.68 -7.28
N SER A 103 8.33 4.64 -6.38
CA SER A 103 7.10 4.76 -5.58
C SER A 103 6.13 5.80 -6.14
N ASN A 104 6.15 6.08 -7.44
CA ASN A 104 5.11 6.91 -8.02
C ASN A 104 3.75 6.19 -7.94
N LEU A 105 2.64 6.94 -8.02
CA LEU A 105 1.33 6.33 -7.83
C LEU A 105 1.01 5.29 -8.91
N GLU A 106 1.48 5.50 -10.16
CA GLU A 106 1.25 4.60 -11.30
C GLU A 106 1.89 3.22 -11.10
N ASN A 107 3.05 3.15 -10.45
CA ASN A 107 3.76 1.92 -10.12
C ASN A 107 3.29 1.28 -8.80
N LEU A 108 2.25 1.82 -8.16
CA LEU A 108 1.66 1.25 -6.96
C LEU A 108 0.32 0.60 -7.27
N ARG A 109 -0.05 -0.41 -6.48
CA ARG A 109 -1.35 -1.08 -6.51
C ARG A 109 -1.78 -1.52 -5.13
N THR A 110 -3.08 -1.57 -4.87
CA THR A 110 -3.63 -2.28 -3.71
C THR A 110 -3.63 -3.80 -3.93
N LEU A 111 -3.08 -4.56 -2.97
CA LEU A 111 -3.22 -6.01 -2.92
C LEU A 111 -3.81 -6.47 -1.58
N CYS A 112 -4.69 -7.48 -1.60
CA CYS A 112 -5.07 -8.18 -0.37
C CYS A 112 -3.87 -8.98 0.20
N ILE A 113 -3.93 -9.34 1.48
CA ILE A 113 -2.80 -10.00 2.16
C ILE A 113 -2.32 -11.28 1.46
N PRO A 114 -3.19 -12.20 1.00
CA PRO A 114 -2.75 -13.39 0.29
C PRO A 114 -2.04 -13.09 -1.04
N CYS A 115 -2.62 -12.18 -1.84
CA CYS A 115 -2.02 -11.76 -3.11
C CYS A 115 -0.65 -11.09 -2.91
N HIS A 116 -0.54 -10.21 -1.91
CA HIS A 116 0.72 -9.55 -1.58
C HIS A 116 1.80 -10.55 -1.13
N ARG A 117 1.41 -11.56 -0.32
CA ARG A 117 2.32 -12.64 0.07
C ARG A 117 2.80 -13.45 -1.14
N GLY A 118 1.90 -13.73 -2.09
CA GLY A 118 2.23 -14.42 -3.34
C GLY A 118 3.32 -13.70 -4.13
N VAL A 119 3.10 -12.42 -4.46
CA VAL A 119 4.07 -11.62 -5.23
C VAL A 119 5.39 -11.41 -4.48
N THR A 120 5.34 -11.28 -3.14
CA THR A 120 6.55 -11.19 -2.31
C THR A 120 7.36 -12.48 -2.36
N THR A 121 6.70 -13.65 -2.29
CA THR A 121 7.37 -14.95 -2.42
C THR A 121 8.01 -15.11 -3.80
N GLU A 122 7.27 -14.77 -4.86
CA GLU A 122 7.79 -14.83 -6.23
C GLU A 122 9.04 -13.95 -6.40
N LEU A 123 8.99 -12.70 -5.93
CA LEU A 123 10.13 -11.79 -5.95
C LEU A 123 11.33 -12.35 -5.19
N ARG A 124 11.12 -12.94 -4.01
CA ARG A 124 12.20 -13.57 -3.22
C ARG A 124 12.85 -14.71 -4.00
N LEU A 125 12.06 -15.55 -4.66
CA LEU A 125 12.57 -16.65 -5.48
C LEU A 125 13.39 -16.14 -6.68
N ARG A 126 12.87 -15.15 -7.42
CA ARG A 126 13.60 -14.55 -8.56
C ARG A 126 14.94 -13.96 -8.14
N ARG A 127 15.02 -13.38 -6.95
CA ARG A 127 16.24 -12.79 -6.40
C ARG A 127 17.23 -13.80 -5.84
N ALA A 128 16.80 -14.99 -5.46
CA ALA A 128 17.70 -16.03 -4.95
C ALA A 128 18.51 -16.72 -6.06
N ILE A 129 18.10 -16.57 -7.32
CA ILE A 129 18.74 -17.17 -8.50
C ILE A 129 19.78 -16.22 -9.14
N ARG A 130 19.79 -14.94 -8.74
CA ARG A 130 20.74 -13.93 -9.21
C ARG A 130 21.93 -13.79 -8.25
#